data_AF-A0A7R6WA40-F1
#
_entry.id   AF-A0A7R6WA40-F1
#
_cell.length_a   1.000
_cell.length_b   1.000
_cell.length_c   1.000
_cell.angle_alpha   90.00
_cell.angle_beta   90.00
_cell.angle_gamma   90.00
#
_symmetry.space_group_name_H-M   'P 1'
#
loop_
_entity.id
_entity.type
_entity.pdbx_description
1 polymer ?
#
loop_
_entity_poly.entity_id
_entity_poly.type
_entity_poly.pdbx_seq_one_letter_code
_entity_poly.pdbx_strand_id
1 'polypeptide(L)' 'MSFDFKRMLKFEINVGTKEKKIRLYAGSAALVVSLPLASVPLLLIGLILVATGYSAWCPVYSGLEKSTVEES' A
#
# COMPACT_ATOMS: atom_id res chain seq x y z
N MET A 1 17.49 0.02 -13.65
CA MET A 1 17.18 1.07 -12.66
C MET A 1 17.75 0.66 -11.32
N SER A 2 18.44 1.55 -10.63
CA SER A 2 18.88 1.33 -9.24
C SER A 2 17.72 1.66 -8.31
N PHE A 3 17.50 0.87 -7.25
CA PHE A 3 16.51 1.18 -6.24
C PHE A 3 17.00 2.33 -5.34
N ASP A 4 16.19 3.38 -5.16
CA ASP A 4 16.53 4.51 -4.30
C ASP A 4 15.95 4.33 -2.88
N PHE A 5 16.79 3.85 -1.96
CA PHE A 5 16.42 3.66 -0.55
C PHE A 5 16.10 4.97 0.18
N LYS A 6 16.71 6.09 -0.21
CA LYS A 6 16.45 7.40 0.40
C LYS A 6 15.06 7.88 0.01
N ARG A 7 14.68 7.68 -1.26
CA ARG A 7 13.36 8.02 -1.77
C ARG A 7 12.27 7.09 -1.21
N MET A 8 12.56 5.81 -1.02
CA MET A 8 11.64 4.85 -0.38
C MET A 8 11.09 5.34 0.97
N LEU A 9 11.91 6.04 1.77
CA LEU A 9 11.53 6.56 3.08
C LEU A 9 10.86 7.95 3.02
N LYS A 10 10.88 8.60 1.85
CA LYS A 10 10.26 9.90 1.65
C LYS A 10 8.78 9.70 1.34
N PHE A 11 7.94 10.34 2.12
CA PHE A 11 6.50 10.35 1.88
C PHE A 11 6.19 11.15 0.62
N GLU A 12 5.55 10.51 -0.36
CA GLU A 12 5.07 11.14 -1.60
C GLU A 12 3.77 10.48 -2.05
N ILE A 13 2.85 11.24 -2.64
CA ILE A 13 1.63 10.63 -3.18
C ILE A 13 1.99 9.94 -4.49
N ASN A 14 1.96 8.60 -4.49
CA ASN A 14 2.36 7.77 -5.63
C ASN A 14 1.35 6.66 -5.95
N VAL A 15 0.30 6.50 -5.14
CA VAL A 15 -0.79 5.55 -5.38
C VAL A 15 -2.01 6.29 -5.90
N GLY A 16 -2.40 6.01 -7.14
CA GLY A 16 -3.60 6.58 -7.76
C GLY A 16 -4.90 6.06 -7.17
N THR A 17 -6.01 6.67 -7.57
CA THR A 17 -7.36 6.38 -7.03
C THR A 17 -7.77 4.92 -7.19
N LYS A 18 -7.47 4.31 -8.34
CA LYS A 18 -7.77 2.91 -8.64
C LYS A 18 -7.05 1.96 -7.69
N GLU A 19 -5.73 2.09 -7.58
CA GLU A 19 -4.93 1.24 -6.70
C GLU A 19 -5.21 1.51 -5.22
N LYS A 20 -5.46 2.76 -4.85
CA LYS A 20 -5.88 3.14 -3.50
C LYS A 20 -7.15 2.39 -3.09
N LYS A 21 -8.17 2.36 -3.96
CA LYS A 21 -9.40 1.59 -3.72
C LYS A 21 -9.10 0.10 -3.56
N ILE A 22 -8.33 -0.48 -4.48
CA ILE A 22 -7.97 -1.90 -4.41
C ILE A 22 -7.26 -2.23 -3.10
N ARG A 23 -6.28 -1.42 -2.68
CA ARG A 23 -5.52 -1.62 -1.43
C ARG A 23 -6.42 -1.51 -0.19
N LEU A 24 -7.34 -0.55 -0.17
CA LEU A 24 -8.29 -0.39 0.93
C LEU A 24 -9.29 -1.54 1.00
N TYR A 25 -9.89 -1.94 -0.12
CA TYR A 25 -10.84 -3.07 -0.14
C TYR A 25 -10.15 -4.40 0.17
N ALA A 26 -9.03 -4.70 -0.49
CA ALA A 26 -8.30 -5.95 -0.26
C ALA A 26 -7.70 -6.01 1.15
N GLY A 27 -7.15 -4.90 1.64
CA GLY A 27 -6.63 -4.79 2.99
C GLY A 27 -7.73 -4.97 4.04
N SER A 28 -8.86 -4.30 3.88
CA SER A 28 -10.00 -4.43 4.81
C SER A 28 -10.57 -5.85 4.80
N ALA A 29 -10.69 -6.48 3.63
CA ALA A 29 -11.12 -7.87 3.52
C ALA A 29 -10.13 -8.82 4.20
N ALA A 30 -8.82 -8.63 3.99
CA ALA A 30 -7.78 -9.43 4.64
C ALA A 30 -7.83 -9.30 6.17
N LEU A 31 -8.06 -8.09 6.70
CA LEU A 31 -8.26 -7.87 8.14
C LEU A 31 -9.45 -8.66 8.66
N VAL A 32 -10.62 -8.56 8.02
CA VAL A 32 -11.83 -9.27 8.42
C VAL A 32 -11.63 -10.79 8.39
N VAL A 33 -11.00 -11.33 7.35
CA VAL A 33 -10.72 -12.77 7.20
C VAL A 33 -9.66 -13.26 8.20
N SER A 34 -8.69 -12.41 8.55
CA SER A 34 -7.62 -12.79 9.49
C SER A 34 -8.09 -13.10 10.90
N LEU A 35 -9.20 -12.46 11.34
CA LEU A 35 -9.74 -12.62 12.68
C LEU A 35 -10.30 -14.03 12.95
N PRO A 36 -11.27 -14.57 12.19
CA PRO A 36 -11.77 -15.92 12.40
C PRO A 36 -10.71 -17.00 12.09
N LEU A 37 -9.73 -16.69 11.23
CA LEU A 37 -8.64 -17.59 10.91
C LEU A 37 -7.51 -17.55 11.96
N ALA A 38 -7.58 -16.65 12.94
CA ALA A 38 -6.53 -16.38 13.94
C ALA A 38 -5.13 -16.21 13.32
N SER A 39 -5.06 -15.58 12.14
CA SER A 39 -3.82 -15.49 11.34
C SER A 39 -3.15 -14.13 11.50
N VAL A 40 -2.16 -14.06 12.40
CA VAL A 40 -1.34 -12.86 12.61
C VAL A 40 -0.64 -12.38 11.32
N PRO A 41 -0.04 -13.26 10.48
CA PRO A 41 0.59 -12.81 9.24
C PRO A 41 -0.40 -12.11 8.30
N LEU A 42 -1.62 -12.67 8.16
CA LEU A 42 -2.65 -12.10 7.29
C LEU A 42 -3.15 -10.75 7.83
N LEU A 43 -3.27 -10.63 9.15
CA LEU A 43 -3.63 -9.40 9.83
C LEU A 43 -2.59 -8.29 9.55
N LEU A 44 -1.29 -8.60 9.66
CA LEU A 44 -0.21 -7.63 9.36
C LEU A 44 -0.21 -7.19 7.90
N ILE A 45 -0.40 -8.13 6.96
CA ILE A 45 -0.52 -7.82 5.54
C ILE A 45 -1.70 -6.89 5.28
N GLY A 46 -2.86 -7.20 5.88
CA GLY A 46 -4.06 -6.36 5.80
C GLY A 46 -3.81 -4.94 6.31
N LEU A 47 -3.13 -4.80 7.46
CA LEU A 47 -2.78 -3.49 8.04
C LEU A 47 -1.88 -2.68 7.09
N ILE A 48 -0.85 -3.29 6.52
CA ILE A 48 0.07 -2.62 5.58
C ILE A 48 -0.67 -2.17 4.31
N LEU A 49 -1.54 -3.03 3.77
CA LEU A 49 -2.37 -2.69 2.60
C LEU A 49 -3.29 -1.51 2.89
N VAL A 50 -4.01 -1.53 4.01
CA VAL A 50 -4.89 -0.41 4.40
C VAL A 50 -4.07 0.85 4.64
N ALA A 51 -2.95 0.77 5.35
CA ALA A 51 -2.10 1.93 5.63
C ALA A 51 -1.60 2.58 4.34
N THR A 52 -1.08 1.80 3.40
CA THR A 52 -0.57 2.32 2.10
C THR A 52 -1.68 2.82 1.18
N GLY A 53 -2.88 2.24 1.25
CA GLY A 53 -4.07 2.76 0.55
C GLY A 53 -4.55 4.08 1.16
N TYR A 54 -4.63 4.16 2.49
CA TYR A 54 -5.12 5.35 3.21
C TYR A 54 -4.19 6.55 2.97
N SER A 55 -2.89 6.36 3.09
CA SER A 55 -1.86 7.37 2.87
C SER A 55 -1.67 7.77 1.40
N ALA A 56 -2.20 6.98 0.45
CA ALA A 56 -1.89 7.06 -0.97
C ALA A 56 -0.37 7.00 -1.27
N TRP A 57 0.38 6.33 -0.41
CA TRP A 57 1.83 6.21 -0.48
C TRP A 57 2.28 4.77 -0.30
N CYS A 58 3.06 4.29 -1.26
CA CYS A 58 3.75 3.01 -1.20
C CYS A 58 5.26 3.23 -1.22
N PRO A 59 6.00 2.87 -0.14
CA PRO A 59 7.46 3.04 -0.07
C PRO A 59 8.20 2.36 -1.23
N VAL A 60 7.75 1.15 -1.60
CA VAL A 60 8.35 0.39 -2.70
C VAL A 60 8.19 1.11 -4.03
N TYR A 61 7.05 1.78 -4.26
CA TYR A 61 6.83 2.56 -5.47
C TYR A 61 7.74 3.78 -5.50
N SER A 62 7.94 4.44 -4.35
CA SER A 62 8.89 5.54 -4.21
C SER A 62 10.32 5.14 -4.56
N GLY A 63 10.80 4.01 -4.06
CA GLY A 63 12.15 3.53 -4.35
C GLY A 63 12.34 3.05 -5.80
N LEU A 64 11.24 2.71 -6.50
CA LEU A 64 11.22 2.35 -7.92
C LEU A 64 10.86 3.52 -8.83
N GLU A 65 10.69 4.73 -8.29
CA GLU A 65 10.24 5.91 -9.03
C GLU A 65 8.93 5.68 -9.80
N LYS A 66 8.06 4.81 -9.29
CA LYS A 66 6.77 4.46 -9.88
C LYS A 66 5.68 5.31 -9.26
N SER A 67 4.78 5.84 -10.08
CA SER A 67 3.52 6.44 -9.65
C SER A 67 2.37 5.88 -10.47
N THR A 68 1.21 5.72 -9.84
CA THR A 68 -0.05 5.35 -10.51
C THR A 68 -1.10 6.44 -10.41
N VAL A 69 -0.71 7.63 -9.94
CA VAL A 69 -1.53 8.83 -9.98
C VAL A 69 -1.73 9.21 -11.44
N GLU A 70 -2.99 9.30 -11.87
CA GLU A 70 -3.35 9.80 -13.19
C GLU A 70 -3.15 11.32 -13.18
N GLU A 71 -2.28 11.86 -14.06
CA GLU A 71 -2.24 13.30 -14.35
C GLU A 71 -3.59 13.68 -14.93
N SER A 72 -4.29 14.59 -14.24
CA SER A 72 -5.61 15.10 -14.62
C SER A 72 -5.48 16.25 -15.62
#